data_AF-A0A7M3DJ73-F1
#
_entry.id   AF-A0A7M3DJ73-F1
#
_cell.length_a   1.000
_cell.length_b   1.000
_cell.length_c   1.000
_cell.angle_alpha   90.00
_cell.angle_beta   90.00
_cell.angle_gamma   90.00
#
_symmetry.space_group_name_H-M   'P 1'
#
loop_
_entity.id
_entity.type
_entity.pdbx_description
1 polymer ?
#
loop_
_entity_poly.entity_id
_entity_poly.type
_entity_poly.pdbx_seq_one_letter_code
_entity_poly.pdbx_strand_id
1 'polypeptide(L)' 'MGTAEMTASERYRFKREAQGEKQVLLWIEAGLTTLLDELVKSGDFRNRSEAVAAALKKLVQER' A
#
# COMPACT_ATOMS: atom_id res chain seq x y z
N MET A 1 -15.49 10.63 -15.91
CA MET A 1 -14.12 11.16 -15.95
C MET A 1 -13.29 10.25 -16.84
N GLY A 2 -12.70 10.77 -17.91
CA GLY A 2 -11.82 10.00 -18.79
C GLY A 2 -10.46 9.79 -18.11
N THR A 3 -9.91 8.59 -18.19
CA THR A 3 -8.64 8.19 -17.55
C THR A 3 -7.39 8.89 -18.12
N ALA A 4 -7.55 9.75 -19.12
CA ALA A 4 -6.46 10.44 -19.82
C ALA A 4 -5.75 11.51 -18.98
N GLU A 5 -6.43 12.10 -17.99
CA GLU A 5 -5.88 13.17 -17.15
C GLU A 5 -5.35 12.69 -15.79
N MET A 6 -5.48 11.39 -15.48
CA MET A 6 -5.09 10.87 -14.17
C MET A 6 -3.57 10.75 -14.05
N THR A 7 -3.02 11.08 -12.88
CA THR A 7 -1.65 10.73 -12.51
C THR A 7 -1.49 9.21 -12.33
N ALA A 8 -0.24 8.72 -12.31
CA ALA A 8 0.03 7.30 -12.11
C ALA A 8 -0.50 6.78 -10.75
N SER A 9 -0.42 7.61 -9.70
CA SER A 9 -0.94 7.30 -8.36
C SER A 9 -2.47 7.26 -8.34
N GLU A 10 -3.15 8.17 -9.03
CA GLU A 10 -4.61 8.16 -9.14
C GLU A 10 -5.10 6.96 -9.95
N ARG A 11 -4.43 6.62 -11.06
CA ARG A 11 -4.73 5.40 -11.82
C ARG A 11 -4.57 4.14 -10.97
N TYR A 12 -3.51 4.09 -10.16
CA TYR A 12 -3.29 2.99 -9.22
C TYR A 12 -4.44 2.88 -8.23
N ARG A 13 -4.81 3.98 -7.55
CA ARG A 13 -5.93 4.00 -6.59
C ARG A 13 -7.24 3.57 -7.24
N PHE A 14 -7.59 4.15 -8.38
CA PHE A 14 -8.81 3.80 -9.11
C PHE A 14 -8.87 2.31 -9.47
N LYS A 15 -7.75 1.75 -9.96
CA LYS A 15 -7.66 0.31 -10.26
C LYS A 15 -7.85 -0.55 -9.01
N ARG A 16 -7.26 -0.17 -7.87
CA ARG A 16 -7.37 -0.92 -6.61
C ARG A 16 -8.79 -0.84 -6.04
N GLU A 17 -9.42 0.33 -6.12
CA GLU A 17 -10.83 0.50 -5.72
C GLU A 17 -11.78 -0.35 -6.58
N ALA A 18 -11.58 -0.39 -7.90
CA ALA A 18 -12.34 -1.26 -8.80
C ALA A 18 -12.15 -2.76 -8.48
N GLN A 19 -11.06 -3.13 -7.81
CA GLN A 19 -10.79 -4.49 -7.33
C GLN A 19 -11.39 -4.78 -5.94
N GLY A 20 -12.18 -3.86 -5.39
CA GLY A 20 -12.83 -4.00 -4.08
C GLY A 20 -11.94 -3.58 -2.91
N GLU A 21 -10.76 -3.03 -3.16
CA GLU A 21 -9.91 -2.50 -2.10
C GLU A 21 -10.33 -1.09 -1.69
N LYS A 22 -9.90 -0.66 -0.50
CA LYS A 22 -10.16 0.68 0.02
C LYS A 22 -8.86 1.34 0.44
N GLN A 23 -8.72 2.61 0.10
CA GLN A 23 -7.62 3.43 0.61
C GLN A 23 -7.87 3.80 2.07
N VAL A 24 -6.84 3.67 2.90
CA VAL A 24 -6.86 4.09 4.31
C VAL A 24 -5.73 5.08 4.56
N LEU A 25 -5.96 6.03 5.47
CA LEU A 25 -4.94 6.92 6.00
C LEU A 25 -4.51 6.39 7.37
N LEU A 26 -3.21 6.17 7.57
CA LEU A 26 -2.66 5.61 8.80
C LEU A 26 -1.61 6.54 9.38
N TRP A 27 -1.62 6.69 10.70
CA TRP A 27 -0.55 7.30 11.48
C TRP A 27 0.25 6.17 12.13
N ILE A 28 1.55 6.14 11.86
CA ILE A 28 2.47 5.14 12.41
C ILE A 28 3.75 5.82 12.87
N GLU A 29 4.52 5.13 13.71
CA GLU A 29 5.81 5.62 14.17
C GLU A 29 6.78 5.87 13.01
N ALA A 30 7.62 6.91 13.12
CA ALA A 30 8.60 7.26 12.11
C ALA A 30 9.56 6.09 11.80
N GLY A 31 10.03 5.36 12.82
CA GLY A 31 10.89 4.19 12.64
C GLY A 31 10.26 3.11 11.78
N LEU A 32 8.95 2.85 11.93
CA LEU A 32 8.22 1.89 11.10
C LEU A 32 8.11 2.36 9.64
N THR A 33 7.99 3.67 9.42
CA THR A 33 7.99 4.23 8.06
C THR A 33 9.33 3.97 7.36
N THR A 34 10.45 4.12 8.07
CA THR A 34 11.79 3.81 7.54
C THR A 34 11.92 2.34 7.16
N LEU A 35 11.47 1.44 8.04
CA LEU A 35 11.49 0.00 7.75
C LEU A 35 10.64 -0.37 6.53
N LEU A 36 9.45 0.24 6.39
CA LEU A 36 8.61 0.06 5.20
C LEU A 36 9.31 0.54 3.92
N ASP A 37 10.08 1.62 3.99
CA ASP A 37 10.86 2.10 2.85
C ASP A 37 12.02 1.17 2.48
N GLU A 38 12.70 0.62 3.47
CA GLU A 38 13.77 -0.35 3.26
C GLU A 38 13.24 -1.62 2.59
N LEU A 39 12.09 -2.13 3.03
CA LEU A 39 11.41 -3.29 2.44
C LEU A 39 10.94 -3.05 0.99
N VAL A 40 10.63 -1.81 0.62
CA VAL A 40 10.33 -1.46 -0.77
C VAL A 40 11.62 -1.35 -1.59
N LYS A 41 12.67 -0.77 -1.01
CA LYS A 41 13.98 -0.62 -1.68
C LYS A 41 14.70 -1.95 -1.90
N SER A 42 14.56 -2.92 -0.97
CA SER A 42 15.11 -4.27 -1.11
C SER A 42 14.45 -5.06 -2.25
N GLY A 43 13.27 -4.63 -2.72
CA GLY A 43 12.49 -5.32 -3.72
C GLY A 43 11.54 -6.37 -3.15
N ASP A 44 11.47 -6.53 -1.82
CA ASP A 44 10.54 -7.46 -1.17
C ASP A 44 9.08 -7.07 -1.41
N PHE A 45 8.81 -5.77 -1.57
CA PHE A 45 7.49 -5.23 -1.87
C PHE A 45 7.54 -4.14 -2.93
N ARG A 46 6.48 -4.04 -3.76
CA ARG A 46 6.41 -3.02 -4.82
C ARG A 46 6.10 -1.63 -4.26
N ASN A 47 5.43 -1.56 -3.11
CA ASN A 47 5.09 -0.31 -2.42
C ASN A 47 4.71 -0.57 -0.96
N ARG A 48 4.65 0.51 -0.17
CA ARG A 48 4.30 0.45 1.26
C ARG A 48 2.94 -0.18 1.54
N SER A 49 1.94 0.00 0.66
CA SER A 49 0.60 -0.58 0.85
C SER A 49 0.63 -2.10 0.78
N GLU A 50 1.47 -2.67 -0.09
CA GLU A 50 1.66 -4.12 -0.20
C GLU A 50 2.33 -4.69 1.05
N ALA A 51 3.38 -4.02 1.54
CA ALA A 51 4.08 -4.40 2.77
C ALA A 51 3.14 -4.36 4.00
N VAL A 52 2.37 -3.29 4.16
CA VAL A 52 1.39 -3.15 5.25
C VAL A 52 0.30 -4.22 5.15
N ALA A 53 -0.24 -4.48 3.95
CA ALA A 53 -1.25 -5.51 3.75
C ALA A 53 -0.74 -6.91 4.10
N ALA A 54 0.51 -7.23 3.75
CA ALA A 54 1.14 -8.50 4.11
C ALA A 54 1.29 -8.64 5.64
N ALA A 55 1.79 -7.60 6.32
CA ALA A 55 1.92 -7.59 7.77
C ALA A 55 0.57 -7.76 8.49
N LEU A 56 -0.48 -7.06 8.02
CA LEU A 56 -1.83 -7.18 8.58
C LEU A 56 -2.43 -8.58 8.38
N LYS A 57 -2.26 -9.18 7.19
CA LYS A 57 -2.71 -10.55 6.93
C LYS A 57 -2.05 -11.55 7.87
N LYS A 58 -0.72 -11.44 8.04
CA LYS A 58 0.04 -12.29 8.96
C LYS A 58 -0.49 -12.15 10.39
N LEU A 59 -0.64 -10.92 10.88
CA LEU A 59 -1.17 -10.64 12.22
C LEU A 59 -2.57 -11.24 12.45
N VAL A 60 -3.44 -11.20 11.45
CA VAL A 60 -4.80 -11.75 11.54
C VAL A 60 -4.80 -13.28 11.48
N GLN A 61 -3.91 -13.89 10.71
CA GLN A 61 -3.80 -15.36 10.58
C GLN A 61 -3.14 -16.03 11.79
N GLU A 62 -2.29 -15.30 12.51
CA GLU A 62 -1.63 -15.78 13.74
C GLU A 62 -2.52 -15.65 15.00
N ARG A 63 -3.78 -15.25 14.84
CA ARG A 63 -4.81 -15.22 15.89
C ARG A 63 -5.82 -16.34 15.71
#